data_AF-A0A9Q0QA93-F1
#
_entry.id   AF-A0A9Q0QA93-F1
#
_cell.length_a   1.000
_cell.length_b   1.000
_cell.length_c   1.000
_cell.angle_alpha   90.00
_cell.angle_beta   90.00
_cell.angle_gamma   90.00
#
_symmetry.space_group_name_H-M   'P 1'
#
loop_
_entity.id
_entity.type
_entity.pdbx_description
1 polymer ?
#
loop_
_entity_poly.entity_id
_entity_poly.type
_entity_poly.pdbx_seq_one_letter_code
_entity_poly.pdbx_strand_id
1 'polypeptide(L)'
;MSDGISRVEEQEEPVDPRIGRMCVAEPSQLLGLLESSKIIQRVRREYGVGESEGLVCLGGFRNVRQVFDWKGLKLELDETIYDFGTSYEIECESKEPEKDKRLIEGLLKDNGIEFSYSEANKFAVFRSGKLP
;
A
#
# COMPACT_ATOMS: atom_id res chain seq x y z
N MET A 1 11.55 -1.57 -5.59
CA MET A 1 11.24 -0.45 -6.52
C MET A 1 12.54 -0.10 -7.23
N SER A 2 12.46 0.35 -8.48
CA SER A 2 13.62 0.83 -9.24
C SER A 2 13.21 2.04 -10.04
N ASP A 3 13.96 3.14 -9.95
CA ASP A 3 13.76 4.36 -10.74
C ASP A 3 12.30 4.87 -10.72
N GLY A 4 11.68 4.86 -9.53
CA GLY A 4 10.30 5.32 -9.32
C GLY A 4 9.22 4.33 -9.79
N ILE A 5 9.59 3.11 -10.20
CA ILE A 5 8.63 2.08 -10.64
C ILE A 5 8.56 0.95 -9.62
N SER A 6 7.34 0.69 -9.14
CA SER A 6 7.01 -0.48 -8.31
C SER A 6 6.47 -1.61 -9.16
N ARG A 7 6.84 -2.85 -8.83
CA ARG A 7 6.29 -4.08 -9.40
C ARG A 7 6.10 -5.06 -8.25
N VAL A 8 4.87 -5.50 -8.04
CA VAL A 8 4.50 -6.39 -6.94
C VAL A 8 3.42 -7.35 -7.42
N GLU A 9 3.46 -8.59 -6.94
CA GLU A 9 2.33 -9.49 -7.08
C GLU A 9 1.29 -9.13 -6.02
N GLU A 10 0.08 -8.83 -6.45
CA GLU A 10 -0.99 -8.36 -5.57
C GLU A 10 -2.27 -9.18 -5.78
N GLN A 11 -2.94 -9.46 -4.67
CA GLN A 11 -4.25 -10.10 -4.65
C GLN A 11 -5.08 -9.42 -3.56
N GLU A 12 -6.22 -8.85 -3.95
CA GLU A 12 -7.14 -8.17 -3.04
C GLU A 12 -8.50 -8.87 -3.01
N GLU A 13 -9.16 -8.82 -1.85
CA GLU A 13 -10.51 -9.36 -1.65
C GLU A 13 -11.30 -8.43 -0.72
N PRO A 14 -12.53 -8.03 -1.08
CA PRO A 14 -13.35 -7.22 -0.19
C PRO A 14 -13.77 -8.04 1.03
N VAL A 15 -13.75 -7.41 2.21
CA VAL A 15 -14.17 -8.01 3.49
C VAL A 15 -15.21 -7.11 4.16
N ASP A 16 -16.17 -7.69 4.89
CA ASP A 16 -17.11 -6.89 5.71
C ASP A 16 -16.29 -6.05 6.71
N PRO A 17 -16.45 -4.71 6.72
CA PRO A 17 -15.69 -3.83 7.61
C PRO A 17 -15.82 -4.18 9.09
N ARG A 18 -16.92 -4.82 9.52
CA ARG A 18 -17.10 -5.32 10.89
C ARG A 18 -16.14 -6.46 11.20
N ILE A 19 -16.01 -7.41 10.28
CA ILE A 19 -15.05 -8.52 10.40
C ILE A 19 -13.62 -7.95 10.42
N GLY A 20 -13.31 -7.02 9.51
CA GLY A 20 -12.00 -6.34 9.50
C GLY A 20 -11.65 -5.70 10.84
N ARG A 21 -12.57 -4.95 11.46
CA ARG A 21 -12.37 -4.37 12.80
C ARG A 21 -12.20 -5.42 13.90
N MET A 22 -12.95 -6.51 13.85
CA MET A 22 -12.78 -7.62 14.80
C MET A 22 -11.41 -8.26 14.66
N CYS A 23 -10.92 -8.49 13.44
CA CYS A 23 -9.58 -9.03 13.21
C CYS A 23 -8.45 -8.10 13.68
N VAL A 24 -8.67 -6.78 13.70
CA VAL A 24 -7.70 -5.84 14.27
C VAL A 24 -7.69 -5.92 15.81
N ALA A 25 -8.87 -6.01 16.43
CA ALA A 25 -9.01 -6.12 17.88
C ALA A 25 -8.53 -7.49 18.41
N GLU A 26 -8.84 -8.57 17.70
CA GLU A 26 -8.54 -9.97 18.04
C GLU A 26 -7.87 -10.69 16.86
N PRO A 27 -6.58 -10.44 16.58
CA PRO A 27 -5.88 -10.97 15.40
C PRO A 27 -5.83 -12.51 15.32
N SER A 28 -5.94 -13.19 16.47
CA SER A 28 -6.01 -14.64 16.54
C SER A 28 -7.24 -15.22 15.83
N GLN A 29 -8.32 -14.44 15.67
CA GLN A 29 -9.54 -14.89 15.00
C GLN A 29 -9.50 -14.76 13.48
N LEU A 30 -8.51 -14.05 12.91
CA LEU A 30 -8.46 -13.72 11.48
C LEU A 30 -8.53 -14.97 10.60
N LEU A 31 -7.76 -16.02 10.92
CA LEU A 31 -7.71 -17.25 10.13
C LEU A 31 -9.03 -18.03 10.13
N GLY A 32 -9.78 -17.98 11.23
CA GLY A 32 -11.07 -18.65 11.37
C GLY A 32 -12.21 -17.84 10.76
N LEU A 33 -12.28 -16.54 11.03
CA LEU A 33 -13.32 -15.65 10.50
C LEU A 33 -13.26 -15.52 8.98
N LEU A 34 -12.08 -15.69 8.39
CA LEU A 34 -11.84 -15.57 6.94
C LEU A 34 -11.35 -16.89 6.32
N GLU A 35 -11.76 -18.05 6.85
CA GLU A 35 -11.34 -19.36 6.32
C GLU A 35 -11.72 -19.56 4.83
N SER A 36 -12.84 -18.97 4.39
CA SER A 36 -13.28 -19.02 3.00
C SER A 36 -12.57 -18.03 2.08
N SER A 37 -11.79 -17.09 2.62
CA SER A 37 -11.05 -16.11 1.81
C SER A 37 -9.96 -16.82 1.01
N LYS A 38 -9.89 -16.51 -0.28
CA LYS A 38 -8.87 -17.07 -1.17
C LYS A 38 -7.47 -16.58 -0.78
N ILE A 39 -7.37 -15.36 -0.26
CA ILE A 39 -6.11 -14.79 0.25
C ILE A 39 -5.66 -15.57 1.48
N ILE A 40 -6.53 -15.80 2.46
CA ILE A 40 -6.16 -16.55 3.68
C ILE A 40 -5.78 -17.99 3.35
N GLN A 41 -6.53 -18.66 2.47
CA GLN A 41 -6.16 -20.01 2.00
C GLN A 41 -4.79 -20.03 1.32
N ARG A 42 -4.49 -19.02 0.49
CA ARG A 42 -3.20 -18.84 -0.16
C ARG A 42 -2.08 -18.62 0.86
N VAL A 43 -2.28 -17.72 1.84
CA VAL A 43 -1.31 -17.41 2.90
C VAL A 43 -0.98 -18.65 3.72
N ARG A 44 -1.99 -19.43 4.12
CA ARG A 44 -1.79 -20.69 4.86
C ARG A 44 -1.00 -21.70 4.02
N ARG A 45 -1.39 -21.89 2.76
CA ARG A 45 -0.74 -22.85 1.85
C ARG A 45 0.71 -22.48 1.52
N GLU A 46 1.00 -21.21 1.29
CA GLU A 46 2.31 -20.75 0.80
C GLU A 46 3.30 -20.46 1.93
N TYR A 47 2.81 -20.10 3.14
CA TYR A 47 3.66 -19.67 4.24
C TYR A 47 3.47 -20.45 5.55
N GLY A 48 2.58 -21.45 5.60
CA GLY A 48 2.39 -22.31 6.79
C GLY A 48 1.77 -21.60 8.00
N VAL A 49 1.07 -20.47 7.78
CA VAL A 49 0.51 -19.65 8.87
C VAL A 49 -0.62 -20.39 9.59
N GLY A 50 -0.58 -20.40 10.93
CA GLY A 50 -1.59 -21.01 11.79
C GLY A 50 -1.30 -22.45 12.23
N GLU A 51 -0.12 -23.00 11.93
CA GLU A 51 0.28 -24.34 12.37
C GLU A 51 0.92 -24.37 13.77
N SER A 52 1.61 -23.29 14.19
CA SER A 52 2.34 -23.24 15.46
C SER A 52 2.25 -21.91 16.23
N GLU A 53 2.05 -20.78 15.54
CA GLU A 53 2.01 -19.44 16.13
C GLU A 53 0.80 -18.62 15.66
N GLY A 54 0.35 -17.71 16.53
CA GLY A 54 -0.78 -16.81 16.26
C GLY A 54 -0.35 -15.54 15.53
N LEU A 55 -1.30 -14.90 14.85
CA LEU A 55 -1.09 -13.59 14.22
C LEU A 55 -1.18 -12.46 15.25
N VAL A 56 -0.48 -11.37 14.98
CA VAL A 56 -0.59 -10.11 15.72
C VAL A 56 -0.83 -8.95 14.76
N CYS A 57 -1.53 -7.91 15.23
CA CYS A 57 -1.66 -6.66 14.48
C CYS A 57 -0.38 -5.83 14.69
N LEU A 58 0.28 -5.42 13.60
CA LEU A 58 1.49 -4.60 13.65
C LEU A 58 1.21 -3.11 13.89
N GLY A 59 -0.05 -2.73 14.11
CA GLY A 59 -0.51 -1.36 14.07
C GLY A 59 -0.81 -0.90 12.64
N GLY A 60 -0.80 0.41 12.42
CA GLY A 60 -1.05 1.01 11.12
C GLY A 60 -0.79 2.51 11.11
N PHE A 61 -1.13 3.14 10.00
CA PHE A 61 -0.97 4.57 9.77
C PHE A 61 -2.16 5.08 8.94
N ARG A 62 -2.34 6.40 8.89
CA ARG A 62 -3.42 7.03 8.11
C ARG A 62 -2.88 7.47 6.76
N ASN A 63 -3.65 7.26 5.69
CA ASN A 63 -3.39 7.84 4.38
C ASN A 63 -4.63 8.59 3.89
N VAL A 64 -4.44 9.82 3.43
CA VAL A 64 -5.47 10.57 2.68
C VAL A 64 -5.10 10.50 1.21
N ARG A 65 -5.91 9.80 0.42
CA ARG A 65 -5.72 9.63 -1.01
C ARG A 65 -6.69 10.52 -1.78
N GLN A 66 -6.15 11.37 -2.64
CA GLN A 66 -6.92 12.10 -3.66
C GLN A 66 -6.66 11.47 -5.02
N VAL A 67 -7.74 11.18 -5.76
CA VAL A 67 -7.66 10.51 -7.05
C VAL A 67 -8.07 11.48 -8.15
N PHE A 68 -7.24 11.62 -9.18
CA PHE A 68 -7.46 12.53 -10.30
C PHE A 68 -7.38 11.76 -11.63
N ASP A 69 -8.34 12.01 -12.52
CA ASP A 69 -8.22 11.57 -13.92
C ASP A 69 -7.50 12.65 -14.72
N TRP A 70 -6.31 12.34 -15.23
CA TRP A 70 -5.45 13.28 -15.95
C TRP A 70 -4.80 12.62 -17.16
N LYS A 71 -5.06 13.15 -18.36
CA LYS A 71 -4.55 12.60 -19.63
C LYS A 71 -4.81 11.10 -19.82
N GLY A 72 -5.94 10.61 -19.30
CA GLY A 72 -6.30 9.18 -19.36
C GLY A 72 -5.58 8.30 -18.33
N LEU A 73 -4.74 8.89 -17.47
CA LEU A 73 -4.13 8.25 -16.30
C LEU A 73 -4.96 8.54 -15.05
N LYS A 74 -4.88 7.64 -14.07
CA LYS A 74 -5.43 7.83 -12.74
C LYS A 74 -4.29 8.13 -11.78
N LEU A 75 -4.15 9.40 -11.42
CA LEU A 75 -3.13 9.85 -10.47
C LEU A 75 -3.67 9.76 -9.06
N GLU A 76 -2.91 9.16 -8.16
CA GLU A 76 -3.20 9.06 -6.74
C GLU A 76 -2.22 9.95 -5.99
N LEU A 77 -2.70 11.04 -5.40
CA LEU A 77 -1.91 11.91 -4.54
C LEU A 77 -2.17 11.52 -3.09
N ASP A 78 -1.12 11.10 -2.41
CA ASP A 78 -1.16 10.56 -1.07
C ASP A 78 -0.53 11.52 -0.06
N GLU A 79 -1.26 11.80 1.02
CA GLU A 79 -0.74 12.35 2.27
C GLU A 79 -0.74 11.24 3.32
N THR A 80 0.43 10.64 3.56
CA THR A 80 0.60 9.55 4.53
C THR A 80 1.10 10.08 5.86
N ILE A 81 0.30 9.85 6.91
CA ILE A 81 0.50 10.38 8.26
C ILE A 81 0.88 9.24 9.18
N TYR A 82 2.16 9.22 9.56
CA TYR A 82 2.73 8.33 10.57
C TYR A 82 2.85 9.06 11.91
N ASP A 83 3.12 8.33 12.98
CA ASP A 83 3.39 8.93 14.30
C ASP A 83 4.69 9.76 14.31
N PHE A 84 5.62 9.47 13.39
CA PHE A 84 6.93 10.11 13.28
C PHE A 84 7.01 11.18 12.17
N GLY A 85 5.88 11.51 11.51
CA GLY A 85 5.83 12.57 10.51
C GLY A 85 4.89 12.26 9.34
N THR A 86 4.83 13.20 8.39
CA THR A 86 4.00 13.08 7.18
C THR A 86 4.90 12.96 5.94
N SER A 87 4.56 12.05 5.03
CA SER A 87 5.15 11.97 3.69
C SER A 87 4.08 12.23 2.62
N TYR A 88 4.54 12.67 1.44
CA TYR A 88 3.68 12.92 0.29
C TYR A 88 4.19 12.10 -0.90
N GLU A 89 3.28 11.43 -1.60
CA GLU A 89 3.62 10.60 -2.76
C GLU A 89 2.60 10.83 -3.89
N ILE A 90 3.06 10.69 -5.14
CA ILE A 90 2.18 10.60 -6.30
C ILE A 90 2.39 9.24 -6.97
N GLU A 91 1.32 8.47 -7.10
CA GLU A 91 1.30 7.14 -7.67
C GLU A 91 0.41 7.10 -8.91
N CYS A 92 0.71 6.18 -9.83
CA CYS A 92 -0.11 5.91 -11.00
C CYS A 92 0.07 4.44 -11.38
N GLU A 93 -0.98 3.64 -11.25
CA GLU A 93 -0.97 2.29 -11.80
C GLU A 93 -0.96 2.36 -13.33
N SER A 94 -0.01 1.68 -13.97
CA SER A 94 0.21 1.79 -15.41
C SER A 94 0.71 0.50 -16.04
N LYS A 95 0.24 0.24 -17.26
CA LYS A 95 0.75 -0.82 -18.16
C LYS A 95 1.99 -0.39 -18.95
N GLU A 96 2.23 0.92 -19.05
CA GLU A 96 3.37 1.55 -19.74
C GLU A 96 4.16 2.46 -18.77
N PRO A 97 4.68 1.93 -17.64
CA PRO A 97 5.14 2.74 -16.51
C PRO A 97 6.27 3.72 -16.88
N GLU A 98 7.16 3.36 -17.81
CA GLU A 98 8.24 4.26 -18.24
C GLU A 98 7.74 5.49 -19.00
N LYS A 99 6.71 5.31 -19.84
CA LYS A 99 6.11 6.41 -20.62
C LYS A 99 5.31 7.31 -19.69
N ASP A 100 4.50 6.71 -18.83
CA ASP A 100 3.58 7.46 -17.96
C ASP A 100 4.33 8.18 -16.84
N LYS A 101 5.39 7.56 -16.28
CA LYS A 101 6.33 8.23 -15.36
C LYS A 101 6.90 9.50 -15.97
N ARG A 102 7.38 9.46 -17.23
CA ARG A 102 7.91 10.65 -17.92
C ARG A 102 6.86 11.75 -18.09
N LEU A 103 5.59 11.40 -18.31
CA LEU A 103 4.50 12.38 -18.37
C LEU A 103 4.28 13.06 -17.02
N ILE A 104 4.28 12.28 -15.93
CA ILE A 104 4.12 12.78 -14.57
C ILE A 104 5.32 13.65 -14.16
N GLU A 105 6.55 13.20 -14.42
CA GLU A 105 7.75 14.02 -14.19
C GLU A 105 7.69 15.37 -14.94
N GLY A 106 7.22 15.36 -16.19
CA GLY A 106 7.01 16.58 -16.97
C GLY A 106 5.99 17.50 -16.31
N LEU A 107 4.84 16.96 -15.88
CA LEU A 107 3.83 17.71 -15.13
C LEU A 107 4.43 18.39 -13.89
N LEU A 108 5.20 17.66 -13.09
CA LEU A 108 5.81 18.19 -11.86
C LEU A 108 6.85 19.27 -12.17
N LYS A 109 7.76 19.02 -13.13
CA LYS A 109 8.79 19.98 -13.56
C LYS A 109 8.18 21.27 -14.11
N ASP A 110 7.19 21.16 -15.00
CA ASP A 110 6.54 22.31 -15.64
C ASP A 110 5.81 23.21 -14.62
N ASN A 111 5.42 22.66 -13.46
CA ASN A 111 4.78 23.39 -12.37
C ASN A 111 5.74 23.75 -11.22
N GLY A 112 7.04 23.48 -11.36
CA GLY A 112 8.03 23.80 -10.33
C GLY A 112 7.86 23.00 -9.04
N ILE A 113 7.30 21.78 -9.12
CA ILE A 113 7.09 20.90 -7.96
C ILE A 113 8.31 20.02 -7.80
N GLU A 114 8.95 20.09 -6.63
CA GLU A 114 10.06 19.21 -6.28
C GLU A 114 9.59 17.78 -6.06
N PHE A 115 10.36 16.82 -6.56
CA PHE A 115 10.09 15.39 -6.36
C PHE A 115 11.38 14.58 -6.42
N SER A 116 11.31 13.37 -5.87
CA SER A 116 12.30 12.32 -6.01
C SER A 116 11.57 11.00 -6.25
N TYR A 117 12.31 9.95 -6.61
CA TYR A 117 11.72 8.62 -6.71
C TYR A 117 11.60 7.98 -5.33
N SER A 118 10.41 7.45 -5.00
CA SER A 118 10.24 6.64 -3.80
C SER A 118 11.15 5.41 -3.85
N GLU A 119 12.00 5.25 -2.84
CA GLU A 119 12.92 4.10 -2.69
C GLU A 119 12.31 2.97 -1.85
N ALA A 120 11.33 3.29 -1.02
CA ALA A 120 10.61 2.38 -0.13
C ALA A 120 9.09 2.58 -0.25
N ASN A 121 8.32 1.51 -0.02
CA ASN A 121 6.87 1.63 0.08
C ASN A 121 6.45 2.12 1.49
N LYS A 122 5.21 2.59 1.61
CA LYS A 122 4.64 3.11 2.86
C LYS A 122 4.77 2.14 4.04
N PHE A 123 4.62 0.83 3.81
CA PHE A 123 4.77 -0.17 4.87
C PHE A 123 6.22 -0.30 5.34
N ALA A 124 7.21 -0.27 4.43
CA ALA A 124 8.63 -0.25 4.78
C ALA A 124 9.00 1.02 5.56
N VAL A 125 8.47 2.19 5.16
CA VAL A 125 8.65 3.45 5.90
C VAL A 125 8.06 3.34 7.30
N PHE A 126 6.80 2.89 7.43
CA PHE A 126 6.15 2.62 8.71
C PHE A 126 6.99 1.72 9.63
N ARG A 127 7.49 0.59 9.10
CA ARG A 127 8.31 -0.35 9.87
C ARG A 127 9.68 0.22 10.26
N SER A 128 10.20 1.19 9.51
CA SER A 128 11.48 1.84 9.82
C SER A 128 11.40 2.84 10.98
N GLY A 129 10.19 3.36 11.28
CA GLY A 129 9.97 4.31 12.38
C GLY A 129 10.54 5.71 12.14
N LYS A 130 10.88 6.05 10.89
CA LYS A 130 11.44 7.35 10.51
C LYS A 130 11.02 7.73 9.09
N LEU A 131 11.06 9.03 8.78
CA LEU A 131 10.84 9.51 7.43
C LEU A 131 11.95 9.03 6.48
N PRO A 132 11.61 8.76 5.20
CA PRO A 132 12.56 8.37 4.17
C PRO A 132 13.53 9.51 3.81
#